data_AF-A0A497MB24-F1
#
_entry.id   AF-A0A497MB24-F1
#
_cell.length_a   1.000
_cell.length_b   1.000
_cell.length_c   1.000
_cell.angle_alpha   90.00
_cell.angle_beta   90.00
_cell.angle_gamma   90.00
#
_symmetry.space_group_name_H-M   'P 1'
#
loop_
_entity.id
_entity.type
_entity.pdbx_description
1 polymer ?
#
loop_
_entity_poly.entity_id
_entity_poly.type
_entity_poly.pdbx_seq_one_letter_code
_entity_poly.pdbx_strand_id
1 'polypeptide(L)' 'MLVLGAKRCNECGVEDSLRLELREGGLWYYCPLCGFEEYVWSLSEDHKKLQSILDEFNILPEKLPPCVRRVFYKAIEETL' A
#
# COMPACT_ATOMS: atom_id res chain seq x y z
N MET A 1 0.41 9.80 8.85
CA MET A 1 -0.43 8.72 8.31
C MET A 1 -1.13 9.25 7.06
N LEU A 2 -1.05 8.54 5.95
CA LEU A 2 -1.71 8.88 4.68
C LEU A 2 -2.50 7.68 4.18
N VAL A 3 -3.80 7.85 3.93
CA VAL A 3 -4.63 6.81 3.29
C VAL A 3 -4.45 6.91 1.78
N LEU A 4 -4.03 5.82 1.15
CA LEU A 4 -3.76 5.77 -0.30
C LEU A 4 -4.95 5.24 -1.10
N GLY A 5 -5.75 4.36 -0.50
CA GLY A 5 -6.94 3.79 -1.12
C GLY A 5 -7.73 2.94 -0.14
N ALA A 6 -8.92 2.53 -0.57
CA ALA A 6 -9.78 1.64 0.20
C ALA A 6 -10.42 0.59 -0.73
N LYS A 7 -10.73 -0.58 -0.16
CA LYS A 7 -11.48 -1.65 -0.81
C LYS A 7 -12.33 -2.40 0.21
N ARG A 8 -13.12 -3.37 -0.25
CA ARG A 8 -13.84 -4.30 0.62
C ARG A 8 -12.90 -4.98 1.63
N CYS A 9 -13.30 -4.99 2.90
CA CYS A 9 -12.57 -5.75 3.91
C CYS A 9 -12.89 -7.25 3.81
N ASN A 10 -11.84 -8.07 3.68
CA ASN A 10 -11.98 -9.52 3.62
C ASN A 10 -12.40 -10.14 4.96
N GLU A 11 -12.17 -9.45 6.08
CA GLU A 11 -12.50 -9.95 7.42
C GLU A 11 -13.97 -9.69 7.78
N CYS A 12 -14.45 -8.45 7.63
CA CYS A 12 -15.82 -8.08 8.00
C CYS A 12 -16.79 -7.94 6.82
N GLY A 13 -16.29 -8.02 5.58
CA GLY A 13 -17.10 -8.01 4.37
C GLY A 13 -17.65 -6.64 3.95
N VAL A 14 -17.37 -5.57 4.70
CA VAL A 14 -17.87 -4.22 4.42
C VAL A 14 -17.08 -3.58 3.28
N GLU A 15 -17.79 -2.93 2.36
CA GLU A 15 -17.21 -2.20 1.22
C GLU A 15 -16.48 -0.93 1.69
N ASP A 16 -15.44 -0.53 0.94
CA ASP A 16 -14.63 0.67 1.18
C ASP A 16 -14.07 0.84 2.60
N SER A 17 -13.94 -0.27 3.34
CA SER A 17 -13.54 -0.24 4.75
C SER A 17 -12.10 -0.68 5.01
N LEU A 18 -11.52 -1.56 4.18
CA LEU A 18 -10.10 -1.90 4.28
C LEU A 18 -9.28 -0.83 3.59
N ARG A 19 -8.46 -0.12 4.36
CA ARG A 19 -7.62 0.98 3.90
C ARG A 19 -6.19 0.51 3.71
N LEU A 20 -5.56 1.01 2.65
CA LEU A 20 -4.11 0.99 2.52
C LEU A 20 -3.56 2.28 3.10
N GLU A 21 -2.78 2.19 4.17
CA GLU A 21 -2.23 3.34 4.87
C GLU A 21 -0.72 3.35 4.81
N LEU A 22 -0.15 4.49 4.40
CA LEU A 22 1.26 4.78 4.60
C LEU A 22 1.45 5.40 5.99
N ARG A 23 2.17 4.67 6.84
CA ARG A 23 2.52 5.06 8.21
C ARG A 23 4.04 5.16 8.35
N GLU A 24 4.52 5.45 9.55
CA GLU A 24 5.96 5.35 9.81
C GLU A 24 6.43 3.91 9.56
N GLY A 25 7.49 3.76 8.77
CA GLY A 25 8.08 2.47 8.42
C GLY A 25 7.57 1.82 7.14
N GLY A 26 6.33 2.09 6.71
CA GLY A 26 5.80 1.44 5.51
C GLY A 26 4.28 1.45 5.35
N LEU A 27 3.78 0.49 4.56
CA LEU A 27 2.37 0.31 4.25
C LEU A 27 1.71 -0.70 5.19
N TRP A 28 0.48 -0.38 5.55
CA TRP A 28 -0.37 -1.16 6.41
C TRP A 28 -1.74 -1.35 5.78
N TYR A 29 -2.30 -2.55 5.92
CA TYR A 29 -3.72 -2.78 5.78
C TYR A 29 -4.39 -2.46 7.11
N TYR A 30 -5.47 -1.67 7.07
CA TYR A 30 -6.21 -1.32 8.28
C TYR A 30 -7.70 -1.19 8.01
N CYS A 31 -8.54 -1.85 8.81
CA CYS A 31 -9.98 -1.71 8.78
C CYS A 31 -10.48 -1.10 10.09
N PRO A 32 -11.00 0.15 10.09
CA PRO A 32 -11.47 0.80 11.31
C PRO A 32 -12.77 0.18 11.88
N LEU A 33 -13.47 -0.65 11.09
CA LEU A 33 -14.75 -1.22 11.49
C LEU A 33 -14.61 -2.49 12.31
N CYS A 34 -13.68 -3.38 11.95
CA CYS A 34 -13.43 -4.63 12.66
C CYS A 34 -12.10 -4.65 13.41
N GLY A 35 -11.28 -3.61 13.27
CA GLY A 35 -9.96 -3.51 13.91
C GLY A 35 -8.88 -4.37 13.26
N PHE A 36 -9.15 -4.98 12.09
CA PHE A 36 -8.12 -5.69 11.34
C PHE A 36 -6.96 -4.76 11.00
N GLU A 37 -5.73 -5.24 11.22
CA GLU A 37 -4.51 -4.50 10.94
C GLU A 37 -3.39 -5.47 10.56
N GLU A 38 -2.67 -5.16 9.48
CA GLU A 38 -1.53 -5.97 9.03
C GLU A 38 -0.46 -5.07 8.40
N TYR A 39 0.81 -5.32 8.75
CA TYR A 39 1.94 -4.68 8.10
C TYR A 39 2.31 -5.42 6.81
N VAL A 40 2.28 -4.72 5.68
CA VAL A 40 2.37 -5.40 4.37
C VAL A 40 3.62 -5.05 3.59
N TRP A 41 4.24 -3.89 3.81
CA TRP A 41 5.43 -3.51 3.06
C TRP A 41 6.24 -2.42 3.75
N SER A 42 7.57 -2.47 3.60
CA SER A 42 8.56 -1.51 4.09
C SER A 42 9.36 -0.86 2.96
N LEU A 43 9.93 0.32 3.22
CA LEU A 43 10.81 1.00 2.25
C LEU A 43 12.07 0.19 1.85
N SER A 44 12.43 -0.83 2.63
CA SER A 44 13.55 -1.74 2.36
C SER A 44 13.17 -2.98 1.56
N GLU A 45 11.87 -3.23 1.37
CA GLU A 45 11.38 -4.40 0.62
C GLU A 45 11.30 -4.16 -0.90
N ASP A 46 11.19 -5.25 -1.64
CA ASP A 46 11.13 -5.27 -3.10
C ASP A 46 9.93 -4.45 -3.65
N HIS A 47 10.20 -3.67 -4.70
CA HIS A 47 9.21 -2.93 -5.48
C HIS A 47 8.09 -3.81 -6.08
N LYS A 48 8.34 -5.08 -6.39
CA LYS A 48 7.32 -5.99 -6.93
C LYS A 48 6.18 -6.23 -5.95
N LYS A 49 6.52 -6.33 -4.67
CA LYS A 49 5.54 -6.46 -3.59
C LYS A 49 4.72 -5.19 -3.45
N LEU A 50 5.39 -4.03 -3.51
CA LEU A 50 4.71 -2.74 -3.56
C LEU A 50 3.76 -2.65 -4.75
N GLN A 51 4.19 -3.05 -5.95
CA GLN A 51 3.33 -3.03 -7.15
C GLN A 51 2.08 -3.88 -6.98
N SER A 52 2.22 -5.12 -6.50
CA SER A 52 1.08 -6.00 -6.23
C SER A 52 0.08 -5.37 -5.26
N ILE A 53 0.57 -4.73 -4.19
CA ILE A 53 -0.28 -4.05 -3.20
C ILE A 53 -1.01 -2.85 -3.83
N LEU A 54 -0.36 -2.08 -4.69
CA LEU A 54 -0.98 -0.95 -5.36
C LEU A 54 -2.06 -1.40 -6.35
N ASP A 55 -1.80 -2.46 -7.12
CA ASP A 55 -2.73 -3.04 -8.08
C ASP A 55 -4.00 -3.56 -7.36
N GLU A 56 -3.83 -4.21 -6.20
CA GLU A 56 -4.93 -4.66 -5.36
C GLU A 56 -5.89 -3.55 -4.92
N PHE A 57 -5.41 -2.31 -4.83
CA PHE A 57 -6.18 -1.12 -4.45
C PHE A 57 -6.45 -0.20 -5.64
N ASN A 58 -6.07 -0.59 -6.86
CA ASN A 58 -6.14 0.22 -8.08
C ASN A 58 -5.48 1.61 -7.93
N ILE A 59 -4.33 1.66 -7.25
CA ILE A 59 -3.57 2.90 -7.01
C ILE A 59 -2.46 3.01 -8.05
N LEU A 60 -2.42 4.12 -8.77
CA LEU A 60 -1.29 4.43 -9.65
C LEU A 60 -0.06 4.87 -8.84
N PRO A 61 1.16 4.41 -9.16
CA PRO A 61 2.40 4.82 -8.48
C PRO A 61 2.62 6.34 -8.44
N GLU A 62 2.05 7.08 -9.38
CA GLU A 62 2.10 8.55 -9.44
C GLU A 62 1.42 9.23 -8.26
N LYS A 63 0.43 8.56 -7.64
CA LYS A 63 -0.30 9.05 -6.46
C LYS A 63 0.47 8.85 -5.16
N LEU A 64 1.61 8.13 -5.21
CA LEU A 64 2.43 7.89 -4.03
C LEU A 64 3.25 9.12 -3.65
N PRO A 65 3.54 9.30 -2.34
CA PRO A 65 4.48 10.30 -1.88
C PRO A 65 5.86 10.14 -2.54
N PRO A 66 6.62 11.23 -2.74
CA PRO A 66 7.89 11.21 -3.47
C PRO A 66 8.91 10.18 -2.95
N CYS A 67 8.96 9.94 -1.63
CA CYS A 67 9.88 8.98 -1.03
C CYS A 67 9.56 7.53 -1.43
N VAL A 68 8.29 7.13 -1.39
CA VAL A 68 7.83 5.79 -1.78
C VAL A 68 7.94 5.63 -3.30
N ARG A 69 7.54 6.66 -4.04
CA ARG A 69 7.62 6.68 -5.50
C ARG A 69 9.07 6.50 -6.00
N ARG A 70 10.07 7.04 -5.31
CA ARG A 70 11.49 6.81 -5.63
C ARG A 70 11.88 5.34 -5.49
N VAL A 71 11.41 4.63 -4.46
CA VAL A 71 11.68 3.20 -4.28
C VAL A 71 11.09 2.40 -5.44
N PHE A 72 9.87 2.75 -5.86
CA PHE A 72 9.20 2.11 -6.99
C PHE A 72 9.98 2.26 -8.31
N TYR A 73 10.44 3.47 -8.65
CA TYR A 73 11.13 3.71 -9.92
C TYR A 73 12.62 3.34 -9.92
N LYS A 74 13.33 3.47 -8.79
CA LYS A 74 14.75 3.13 -8.71
C LYS A 74 15.02 1.67 -9.06
N ALA A 75 14.11 0.78 -8.69
CA ALA A 75 14.22 -0.64 -9.03
C ALA A 75 13.95 -0.93 -10.53
N ILE A 76 13.18 -0.08 -11.22
CA ILE A 76 12.93 -0.22 -12.66
C ILE A 76 14.19 0.13 -13.46
N GLU A 77 14.93 1.15 -13.03
CA GLU A 77 16.19 1.57 -13.69
C GLU A 77 17.32 0.52 -13.53
N GLU A 78 17.28 -0.32 -12.49
CA GLU A 78 18.26 -1.40 -12.27
C GLU A 78 17.94 -2.70 -13.06
N THR A 79 16.79 -2.74 -13.75
CA THR A 79 16.35 -3.91 -14.53
C THR A 79 16.41 -3.68 -16.06
N LEU A 80 16.87 -2.49 -16.50
CA LEU A 80 17.13 -2.12 -17.90
C LEU A 80 18.63 -2.21 -18.21
#